data_AF-A0A5J4RXT8-F1
#
_entry.id   AF-A0A5J4RXT8-F1
#
_cell.length_a   1.000
_cell.length_b   1.000
_cell.length_c   1.000
_cell.angle_alpha   90.00
_cell.angle_beta   90.00
_cell.angle_gamma   90.00
#
_symmetry.space_group_name_H-M   'P 1'
#
loop_
_entity.id
_entity.type
_entity.pdbx_description
1 polymer ?
#
loop_
_entity_poly.entity_id
_entity_poly.type
_entity_poly.pdbx_seq_one_letter_code
_entity_poly.pdbx_strand_id
1 'polypeptide(L)'
;EAKAFLTNYTVMTAQNAYDNWKRLGEYLIVKYNDGVIKREKEGRFERNAIGRAVPVIRPGYPEDFLEEYVKKTGDRYKIKE
;
A
#
# COMPACT_ATOMS: atom_id res chain seq x y z
N GLU A 1 9.37 35.97 -24.62
CA GLU A 1 8.31 35.74 -23.62
C GLU A 1 7.53 34.44 -23.85
N ALA A 2 6.89 34.22 -25.01
CA ALA A 2 6.10 33.00 -25.28
C ALA A 2 6.85 31.67 -25.08
N LYS A 3 8.10 31.56 -25.56
CA LYS A 3 8.93 30.35 -25.38
C LYS A 3 9.17 30.02 -23.90
N ALA A 4 9.52 31.04 -23.10
CA ALA A 4 9.76 30.87 -21.67
C ALA A 4 8.47 30.46 -20.93
N PHE A 5 7.33 31.04 -21.29
CA PHE A 5 6.03 30.63 -20.74
C PHE A 5 5.73 29.15 -21.02
N LEU A 6 5.85 28.71 -22.28
CA LEU A 6 5.59 27.30 -22.64
C LEU A 6 6.56 26.32 -21.96
N THR A 7 7.84 26.68 -21.85
CA THR A 7 8.82 25.89 -21.11
C THR A 7 8.45 25.78 -19.63
N ASN A 8 8.16 26.90 -18.97
CA ASN A 8 7.80 26.90 -17.55
C ASN A 8 6.50 26.12 -17.29
N TYR A 9 5.49 26.26 -18.17
CA TYR A 9 4.25 25.51 -18.07
C TYR A 9 4.49 23.99 -18.20
N THR A 10 5.35 23.59 -19.15
CA THR A 10 5.73 22.18 -19.32
C THR A 10 6.43 21.64 -18.08
N VAL A 11 7.40 22.38 -17.53
CA VAL A 11 8.12 22.01 -16.31
C VAL A 11 7.16 21.88 -15.13
N MET A 12 6.27 22.85 -14.93
CA MET A 12 5.27 22.81 -13.87
C MET A 12 4.35 21.59 -14.00
N THR A 13 3.90 21.29 -15.23
CA THR A 13 3.03 20.13 -15.49
C THR A 13 3.74 18.81 -15.21
N ALA A 14 5.01 18.68 -15.62
CA ALA A 14 5.83 17.50 -15.34
C ALA A 14 6.05 17.31 -13.84
N GLN A 15 6.35 18.40 -13.10
CA GLN A 15 6.52 18.37 -11.66
C GLN A 15 5.22 17.96 -10.95
N ASN A 16 4.09 18.53 -11.36
CA ASN A 16 2.77 18.16 -10.81
C ASN A 16 2.44 16.67 -11.05
N ALA A 17 2.75 16.14 -12.23
CA ALA A 17 2.57 14.72 -12.50
C ALA A 17 3.42 13.87 -11.57
N TYR A 18 4.72 14.18 -11.45
CA TYR A 18 5.63 13.49 -10.55
C TYR A 18 5.15 13.50 -9.10
N ASP A 19 4.77 14.67 -8.57
CA ASP A 19 4.33 14.82 -7.19
C ASP A 19 3.04 14.03 -6.91
N ASN A 20 2.11 14.00 -7.87
CA ASN A 20 0.89 13.19 -7.77
C ASN A 20 1.19 11.69 -7.73
N TRP A 21 2.08 11.20 -8.60
CA TRP A 21 2.50 9.79 -8.61
C TRP A 21 3.26 9.41 -7.34
N LYS A 22 4.14 10.29 -6.85
CA LYS A 22 4.85 10.09 -5.60
C LYS A 22 3.88 9.99 -4.42
N ARG A 23 2.93 10.92 -4.31
CA ARG A 23 1.90 10.91 -3.27
C ARG A 23 1.04 9.65 -3.32
N LEU A 24 0.68 9.18 -4.52
CA LEU A 24 -0.03 7.92 -4.70
C LEU A 24 0.81 6.72 -4.24
N GLY A 25 2.09 6.68 -4.60
CA GLY A 25 3.02 5.64 -4.15
C GLY A 25 3.16 5.58 -2.63
N GLU A 26 3.39 6.74 -2.00
CA GLU A 26 3.45 6.87 -0.54
C GLU A 26 2.15 6.40 0.13
N TYR A 27 1.00 6.77 -0.45
CA TYR A 27 -0.31 6.33 0.02
C TYR A 27 -0.46 4.81 -0.02
N LEU A 28 -0.13 4.18 -1.15
CA LEU A 28 -0.25 2.72 -1.33
C LEU A 28 0.68 1.96 -0.38
N ILE A 29 1.92 2.43 -0.23
CA ILE A 29 2.86 1.85 0.75
C ILE A 29 2.26 1.93 2.14
N VAL A 30 1.81 3.10 2.59
CA VAL A 30 1.24 3.26 3.94
C VAL A 30 -0.01 2.40 4.13
N LYS A 31 -0.86 2.27 3.10
CA LYS A 31 -2.11 1.50 3.13
C LYS A 31 -1.87 -0.01 3.23
N TYR A 32 -0.87 -0.53 2.51
CA TYR A 32 -0.69 -1.97 2.24
C TYR A 32 0.67 -2.56 2.70
N ASN A 33 1.43 -1.83 3.52
CA ASN A 33 2.75 -2.30 3.99
C ASN A 33 2.65 -3.64 4.74
N ASP A 34 3.67 -4.49 4.61
CA ASP A 34 3.88 -5.67 5.47
C ASP A 34 2.66 -6.62 5.58
N GLY A 35 1.92 -6.79 4.47
CA GLY A 35 0.75 -7.67 4.42
C GLY A 35 -0.43 -7.22 5.28
N VAL A 36 -0.45 -5.97 5.75
CA VAL A 36 -1.59 -5.39 6.46
C VAL A 36 -2.38 -4.43 5.58
N ILE A 37 -3.64 -4.18 5.91
CA ILE A 37 -4.48 -3.17 5.26
C ILE A 37 -4.92 -2.15 6.31
N LYS A 38 -4.53 -0.89 6.15
CA LYS A 38 -5.02 0.21 7.01
C LYS A 38 -6.45 0.58 6.64
N ARG A 39 -7.32 0.69 7.64
CA ARG A 39 -8.73 1.08 7.41
C ARG A 39 -8.83 2.53 6.97
N GLU A 40 -9.87 2.80 6.19
CA GLU A 40 -10.13 4.09 5.59
C GLU A 40 -11.62 4.34 5.54
N LYS A 41 -11.99 5.60 5.73
CA LYS A 41 -13.34 6.10 5.54
C LYS A 41 -13.24 7.45 4.83
N GLU A 42 -13.95 7.59 3.72
CA GLU A 42 -14.04 8.86 2.97
C GLU A 42 -12.66 9.42 2.55
N GLY A 43 -11.78 8.59 1.99
CA GLY A 43 -10.47 9.05 1.49
C GLY A 43 -9.44 9.34 2.57
N ARG A 44 -9.74 9.06 3.85
CA ARG A 44 -8.84 9.30 4.98
C ARG A 44 -8.66 8.04 5.83
N PHE A 45 -7.44 7.84 6.31
CA PHE A 45 -7.14 6.77 7.25
C PHE A 45 -7.97 6.93 8.52
N GLU A 46 -8.66 5.86 8.89
CA GLU A 46 -9.60 5.87 9.99
C GLU A 46 -8.88 6.05 11.33
N ARG A 47 -9.45 6.90 12.20
CA ARG A 47 -8.96 7.18 13.54
C ARG A 47 -10.08 7.02 14.55
N ASN A 48 -9.73 6.60 15.76
CA ASN A 48 -10.68 6.51 16.86
C ASN A 48 -10.97 7.92 17.45
N ALA A 49 -11.88 7.99 18.42
CA ALA A 49 -12.32 9.25 19.04
C ALA A 49 -11.18 10.09 19.68
N ILE A 50 -10.06 9.46 20.04
CA ILE A 50 -8.88 10.13 20.61
C ILE A 50 -7.78 10.41 19.56
N GLY A 51 -8.09 10.26 18.26
CA GLY A 51 -7.19 10.56 17.16
C GLY A 51 -6.13 9.52 16.85
N ARG A 52 -6.14 8.35 17.51
CA ARG A 52 -5.20 7.25 17.21
C ARG A 52 -5.68 6.43 16.02
N ALA A 53 -4.74 5.82 15.29
CA ALA A 53 -5.06 4.90 14.22
C ALA A 53 -5.87 3.71 14.77
N VAL A 54 -6.88 3.29 14.02
CA VAL A 54 -7.65 2.07 14.34
C VAL A 54 -6.83 0.81 14.02
N PRO A 55 -7.20 -0.36 14.58
CA PRO A 55 -6.55 -1.62 14.24
C PRO A 55 -6.58 -1.92 12.74
N VAL A 56 -5.43 -2.35 12.21
CA VAL A 56 -5.27 -2.78 10.82
C VAL A 56 -5.97 -4.12 10.57
N ILE A 57 -6.29 -4.39 9.31
CA ILE A 57 -6.76 -5.71 8.87
C ILE A 57 -5.53 -6.54 8.49
N ARG A 58 -5.50 -7.80 8.90
CA ARG A 58 -4.42 -8.76 8.58
C ARG A 58 -5.04 -9.94 7.83
N PRO A 59 -5.15 -9.87 6.49
CA PRO A 59 -5.79 -10.93 5.72
C PRO A 59 -5.03 -12.27 5.77
N GLY A 60 -3.72 -12.22 6.05
CA GLY A 60 -2.87 -13.41 5.94
C GLY A 60 -2.58 -13.74 4.47
N TYR A 61 -2.01 -14.93 4.25
CA TYR A 61 -1.81 -15.42 2.89
C TYR A 61 -3.12 -15.96 2.31
N PRO A 62 -3.34 -15.84 1.00
CA PRO A 62 -4.42 -16.52 0.29
C PRO A 62 -4.43 -18.03 0.55
N GLU A 63 -5.63 -18.62 0.58
CA GLU A 63 -5.82 -20.05 0.89
C GLU A 63 -5.10 -20.96 -0.10
N ASP A 64 -5.18 -20.66 -1.40
CA ASP A 64 -4.49 -21.38 -2.47
C ASP A 64 -2.96 -21.38 -2.28
N PHE A 65 -2.38 -20.25 -1.86
CA PHE A 65 -0.96 -20.17 -1.52
C PHE A 65 -0.63 -21.04 -0.32
N LEU A 66 -1.47 -21.02 0.73
CA LEU A 66 -1.26 -21.83 1.93
C LEU A 66 -1.29 -23.33 1.60
N GLU A 67 -2.26 -23.77 0.80
CA GLU A 67 -2.36 -25.16 0.34
C GLU A 67 -1.13 -25.60 -0.45
N GLU A 68 -0.70 -24.79 -1.41
CA GLU A 68 0.48 -25.07 -2.24
C GLU A 68 1.76 -25.09 -1.40
N TYR A 69 1.85 -24.21 -0.40
CA TYR A 69 2.98 -24.19 0.52
C TYR A 69 3.05 -25.47 1.34
N VAL A 70 1.93 -25.93 1.90
CA VAL A 70 1.85 -27.20 2.65
C VAL A 70 2.25 -28.38 1.76
N LYS A 71 1.71 -28.46 0.53
CA LYS A 71 2.07 -29.50 -0.45
C LYS A 71 3.57 -29.55 -0.72
N LYS A 72 4.22 -28.39 -0.92
CA LYS A 72 5.67 -28.30 -1.14
C LYS A 72 6.50 -28.71 0.08
N THR A 73 6.03 -28.38 1.28
CA THR A 73 6.77 -28.68 2.51
C THR A 73 6.62 -30.13 2.98
N GLY A 74 5.55 -30.82 2.59
CA GLY A 74 5.26 -32.18 3.01
C GLY A 74 5.31 -32.33 4.54
N ASP A 75 6.03 -33.34 5.03
CA ASP A 75 6.16 -33.62 6.46
C ASP A 75 7.37 -32.92 7.11
N ARG A 76 8.07 -32.03 6.39
CA ARG A 76 9.32 -31.40 6.86
C ARG A 76 9.20 -30.76 8.25
N TYR A 77 8.04 -30.17 8.54
CA TYR A 77 7.78 -29.44 9.80
C TYR A 77 6.84 -30.19 10.75
N LYS A 78 6.40 -31.40 10.41
CA LYS A 78 5.57 -32.19 11.32
C LYS A 78 6.41 -32.66 12.50
N ILE A 79 5.96 -32.37 13.72
CA ILE A 79 6.53 -32.96 14.93
C ILE A 79 6.11 -34.43 14.94
N LYS A 80 7.08 -35.33 15.10
CA LYS A 80 6.81 -36.75 15.28
C LYS A 80 6.32 -36.97 16.71
N GLU A 81 5.24 -37.73 16.84
CA GLU A 81 4.78 -38.25 18.15
C GLU A 81 5.84 -39.16 18.78
#